data_AF-Q29003-F1
#
_entry.id   AF-Q29003-F1
#
_cell.length_a   1.000
_cell.length_b   1.000
_cell.length_c   1.000
_cell.angle_alpha   90.00
_cell.angle_beta   90.00
_cell.angle_gamma   90.00
#
_symmetry.space_group_name_H-M   'P 1'
#
loop_
_entity.id
_entity.type
_entity.pdbx_description
1 polymer ?
#
loop_
_entity_poly.entity_id
_entity_poly.type
_entity_poly.pdbx_seq_one_letter_code
_entity_poly.pdbx_strand_id
1 'polypeptide(L)'
;HQPANYLICSLAVTDLLVAVLVMPLSIMYIVMDSWRLGYFICEVWLSVDMTCCTCSILHLCVIALDRYWAITNAIEYARKRTAKRAGLMILTVWTISIFISMPPLFWRSHRQLSPPPSQCAIQHDHVIYTIYSTLGAFYIPLTLILILY
;
A
#
# COMPACT_ATOMS: atom_id res chain seq x y z
N HIS A 1 -15.91 -10.94 18.89
CA HIS A 1 -14.85 -10.81 17.86
C HIS A 1 -15.44 -11.03 16.46
N GLN A 2 -15.92 -9.97 15.82
CA GLN A 2 -16.38 -10.05 14.42
C GLN A 2 -15.18 -9.88 13.48
N PRO A 3 -15.08 -10.63 12.37
CA PRO A 3 -13.92 -10.52 11.48
C PRO A 3 -13.76 -9.17 10.80
N ALA A 4 -14.86 -8.41 10.64
CA ALA A 4 -14.80 -7.01 10.22
C ALA A 4 -13.90 -6.17 11.14
N ASN A 5 -13.87 -6.45 12.44
CA ASN A 5 -13.02 -5.72 13.39
C ASN A 5 -11.53 -6.01 13.16
N TYR A 6 -11.17 -7.21 12.70
CA TYR A 6 -9.79 -7.52 12.33
C TYR A 6 -9.34 -6.72 11.11
N LEU A 7 -10.22 -6.56 10.11
CA LEU A 7 -9.94 -5.73 8.93
C LEU A 7 -9.74 -4.26 9.30
N ILE A 8 -10.63 -3.71 10.14
CA ILE A 8 -10.54 -2.32 10.61
C ILE A 8 -9.28 -2.11 11.47
N CYS A 9 -8.95 -3.06 12.34
CA CYS A 9 -7.73 -2.99 13.14
C CYS A 9 -6.47 -3.03 12.26
N SER A 10 -6.43 -3.89 11.24
CA SER A 10 -5.31 -3.96 10.28
C SER A 10 -5.17 -2.68 9.45
N LEU A 11 -6.30 -2.08 9.05
CA LEU A 11 -6.31 -0.76 8.42
C LEU A 11 -5.70 0.31 9.35
N ALA A 12 -6.15 0.37 10.61
CA ALA A 12 -5.62 1.32 11.58
C ALA A 12 -4.12 1.12 11.86
N VAL A 13 -3.63 -0.13 11.87
CA VAL A 13 -2.20 -0.43 11.98
C VAL A 13 -1.44 0.08 10.75
N THR A 14 -1.99 -0.10 9.55
CA THR A 14 -1.38 0.40 8.31
C THR A 14 -1.29 1.93 8.33
N ASP A 15 -2.36 2.63 8.70
CA ASP A 15 -2.37 4.09 8.79
C ASP A 15 -1.43 4.62 9.89
N LEU A 16 -1.33 3.91 11.02
CA LEU A 16 -0.37 4.23 12.07
C LEU A 16 1.08 4.06 11.58
N LEU A 17 1.37 3.02 10.79
CA LEU A 17 2.68 2.83 10.17
C LEU A 17 3.02 3.99 9.22
N VAL A 18 2.07 4.47 8.43
CA VAL A 18 2.26 5.69 7.60
C VAL A 18 2.59 6.89 8.50
N ALA A 19 1.80 7.12 9.55
CA ALA A 19 1.99 8.25 10.45
C ALA A 19 3.34 8.24 11.19
N VAL A 20 3.86 7.06 11.55
CA VAL A 20 5.10 6.91 12.32
C VAL A 20 6.34 6.80 11.43
N LEU A 21 6.27 6.09 10.30
CA LEU A 21 7.44 5.80 9.46
C LEU A 21 7.56 6.76 8.27
N VAL A 22 6.44 7.10 7.64
CA VAL A 22 6.45 7.86 6.38
C VAL A 22 6.40 9.36 6.65
N MET A 23 5.44 9.81 7.48
CA MET A 23 5.20 11.23 7.69
C MET A 23 6.40 11.98 8.30
N PRO A 24 7.11 11.47 9.32
CA PRO A 24 8.22 12.23 9.91
C PRO A 24 9.39 12.43 8.95
N LEU A 25 9.70 11.40 8.13
CA LEU A 25 10.72 11.49 7.10
C LEU A 25 10.29 12.43 5.96
N SER A 26 9.00 12.43 5.61
CA SER A 26 8.43 13.39 4.66
C SER A 26 8.55 14.83 5.15
N ILE A 27 8.18 15.09 6.41
CA ILE A 27 8.33 16.41 7.05
C ILE A 27 9.80 16.85 7.04
N MET A 28 10.71 15.95 7.43
CA MET A 28 12.14 16.23 7.42
C MET A 28 12.65 16.57 6.01
N TYR A 29 12.22 15.84 4.99
CA TYR A 29 12.58 16.11 3.59
C TYR A 29 12.08 17.48 3.12
N ILE A 30 10.82 17.82 3.42
CA ILE A 30 10.21 19.12 3.07
C ILE A 30 10.93 20.28 3.78
N VAL A 31 11.24 20.12 5.09
CA VAL A 31 11.87 21.19 5.89
C VAL A 31 13.33 21.41 5.51
N MET A 32 14.07 20.36 5.17
CA MET A 32 15.50 20.47 4.81
C MET A 32 15.73 20.85 3.35
N ASP A 33 14.70 20.84 2.51
CA ASP A 33 14.74 21.05 1.06
C ASP A 33 15.78 20.15 0.35
N SER A 34 16.22 19.09 1.02
CA SER A 34 17.27 18.20 0.58
C SER A 34 17.23 16.89 1.36
N TRP A 35 17.38 15.77 0.66
CA TRP A 35 17.51 14.46 1.29
C TRP A 35 18.96 14.24 1.76
N ARG A 36 19.18 14.03 3.07
CA ARG A 36 20.53 13.87 3.64
C ARG A 36 20.80 12.51 4.29
N LEU A 37 19.80 11.63 4.31
CA LEU A 37 19.88 10.31 4.96
C LEU A 37 20.52 9.23 4.08
N GLY A 38 21.00 9.60 2.89
CA GLY A 38 21.63 8.68 1.94
C GLY A 38 20.62 7.89 1.11
N TYR A 39 21.14 7.24 0.06
CA TYR A 39 20.35 6.56 -0.96
C TYR A 39 19.56 5.36 -0.42
N PHE A 40 20.18 4.54 0.43
CA PHE A 40 19.52 3.35 0.99
C PHE A 40 18.26 3.69 1.79
N ILE A 41 18.32 4.72 2.63
CA ILE A 41 17.17 5.16 3.43
C ILE A 41 16.09 5.75 2.53
N CYS A 42 16.46 6.44 1.44
CA CYS A 42 15.51 6.93 0.45
C CYS A 42 14.72 5.79 -0.21
N GLU A 43 15.41 4.76 -0.69
CA GLU A 43 14.78 3.61 -1.34
C GLU A 43 13.82 2.86 -0.39
N VAL A 44 14.26 2.63 0.84
CA VAL A 44 13.43 1.99 1.87
C VAL A 44 12.22 2.87 2.20
N TRP A 45 12.40 4.17 2.37
CA TRP A 45 11.31 5.10 2.67
C TRP A 45 10.27 5.15 1.55
N LEU A 46 10.70 5.27 0.28
CA LEU A 46 9.80 5.23 -0.88
C LEU A 46 9.06 3.89 -1.00
N SER A 47 9.74 2.77 -0.75
CA SER A 47 9.12 1.44 -0.78
C SER A 47 8.10 1.26 0.35
N VAL A 48 8.41 1.71 1.57
CA VAL A 48 7.50 1.66 2.72
C VAL A 48 6.29 2.56 2.49
N ASP A 49 6.49 3.80 2.03
CA ASP A 49 5.40 4.73 1.68
C ASP A 49 4.45 4.10 0.66
N MET A 50 5.00 3.64 -0.46
CA MET A 50 4.21 3.00 -1.51
C MET A 50 3.48 1.76 -1.01
N THR A 51 4.14 0.91 -0.22
CA THR A 51 3.53 -0.32 0.33
C THR A 51 2.40 0.02 1.29
N CYS A 52 2.63 0.92 2.26
CA CYS A 52 1.64 1.28 3.27
C CYS A 52 0.44 2.00 2.64
N CYS A 53 0.65 2.97 1.75
CA CYS A 53 -0.44 3.65 1.06
C CYS A 53 -1.28 2.68 0.21
N THR A 54 -0.62 1.79 -0.55
CA THR A 54 -1.33 0.75 -1.33
C THR A 54 -2.10 -0.21 -0.42
N CYS A 55 -1.50 -0.58 0.71
CA CYS A 55 -2.09 -1.46 1.70
C CYS A 55 -3.35 -0.83 2.32
N SER A 56 -3.35 0.46 2.67
CA SER A 56 -4.54 1.15 3.19
C SER A 56 -5.68 1.15 2.16
N ILE A 57 -5.40 1.44 0.89
CA ILE A 57 -6.41 1.43 -0.18
C ILE A 57 -6.98 0.02 -0.38
N LEU A 58 -6.13 -1.01 -0.44
CA LEU A 58 -6.58 -2.40 -0.61
C LEU A 58 -7.35 -2.91 0.62
N HIS A 59 -7.02 -2.45 1.83
CA HIS A 59 -7.84 -2.73 3.02
C HIS A 59 -9.24 -2.15 2.88
N LEU A 60 -9.39 -0.93 2.35
CA LEU A 60 -10.71 -0.35 2.06
C LEU A 60 -11.50 -1.16 1.02
N CYS A 61 -10.85 -1.62 -0.05
CA CYS A 61 -11.45 -2.54 -1.02
C CYS A 61 -11.96 -3.83 -0.37
N VAL A 62 -11.14 -4.43 0.49
CA VAL A 62 -11.48 -5.66 1.22
C VAL A 62 -12.65 -5.44 2.18
N ILE A 63 -12.70 -4.30 2.88
CA ILE A 63 -13.82 -3.93 3.74
C ILE A 63 -15.11 -3.72 2.92
N ALA A 64 -15.01 -3.06 1.76
CA ALA A 64 -16.15 -2.89 0.85
C ALA A 64 -16.67 -4.25 0.34
N LEU A 65 -15.76 -5.16 -0.01
CA LEU A 65 -16.09 -6.51 -0.46
C LEU A 65 -16.69 -7.39 0.65
N ASP A 66 -16.19 -7.29 1.88
CA ASP A 66 -16.78 -7.95 3.05
C ASP A 66 -18.23 -7.49 3.27
N ARG A 67 -18.47 -6.18 3.17
CA ARG A 67 -19.82 -5.59 3.27
C ARG A 67 -20.73 -6.03 2.12
N TYR A 68 -20.23 -5.99 0.89
CA TYR A 68 -20.98 -6.42 -0.29
C TYR A 68 -21.41 -7.89 -0.16
N TRP A 69 -20.49 -8.79 0.20
CA TRP A 69 -20.82 -10.20 0.41
C TRP A 69 -21.76 -10.44 1.59
N ALA A 70 -21.64 -9.65 2.66
CA ALA A 70 -22.56 -9.71 3.78
C ALA A 70 -23.98 -9.29 3.40
N ILE A 71 -24.14 -8.38 2.44
CA ILE A 71 -25.45 -7.91 1.94
C ILE A 71 -26.02 -8.90 0.91
N THR A 72 -25.28 -9.20 -0.16
CA THR A 72 -25.78 -10.01 -1.28
C THR A 72 -25.98 -11.47 -0.91
N ASN A 73 -25.11 -12.04 -0.07
CA ASN A 73 -25.11 -13.46 0.29
C ASN A 73 -25.16 -13.66 1.80
N ALA A 74 -26.04 -12.94 2.49
CA ALA A 74 -26.10 -12.89 3.95
C ALA A 74 -26.00 -14.27 4.64
N ILE A 75 -26.80 -15.25 4.19
CA ILE A 75 -26.88 -16.59 4.82
C ILE A 75 -25.59 -17.39 4.61
N GLU A 76 -25.12 -17.48 3.37
CA GLU A 76 -23.93 -18.27 3.05
C GLU A 76 -22.65 -17.60 3.56
N TYR A 77 -22.58 -16.27 3.46
CA TYR A 77 -21.44 -15.50 3.93
C TYR A 77 -21.34 -15.52 5.46
N ALA A 78 -22.45 -15.40 6.20
CA ALA A 78 -22.45 -15.51 7.66
C ALA A 78 -21.83 -16.83 8.14
N ARG A 79 -22.08 -17.95 7.43
CA ARG A 79 -21.48 -19.26 7.75
C ARG A 79 -19.98 -19.33 7.43
N LYS A 80 -19.53 -18.64 6.37
CA LYS A 80 -18.13 -18.63 5.91
C LYS A 80 -17.26 -17.56 6.59
N ARG A 81 -17.86 -16.66 7.34
CA ARG A 81 -17.23 -15.49 7.97
C ARG A 81 -16.39 -15.91 9.19
N THR A 82 -15.19 -16.43 8.92
CA THR A 82 -14.24 -16.92 9.92
C THR A 82 -13.06 -15.96 10.10
N ALA A 83 -12.46 -15.93 11.30
CA ALA A 83 -11.25 -15.14 11.55
C ALA A 83 -10.07 -15.57 10.67
N LYS A 84 -9.97 -16.86 10.33
CA LYS A 84 -8.97 -17.39 9.39
C LYS A 84 -9.09 -16.76 8.01
N ARG A 85 -10.32 -16.61 7.50
CA ARG A 85 -10.57 -15.96 6.20
C ARG A 85 -10.19 -14.48 6.23
N ALA A 86 -10.50 -13.76 7.32
CA ALA A 86 -10.09 -12.37 7.48
C ALA A 86 -8.55 -12.23 7.52
N GLY A 87 -7.87 -13.10 8.25
CA GLY A 87 -6.40 -13.13 8.27
C GLY A 87 -5.80 -13.42 6.89
N LEU A 88 -6.39 -14.34 6.12
CA LEU A 88 -5.97 -14.59 4.74
C LEU A 88 -6.19 -13.36 3.83
N MET A 89 -7.30 -12.65 3.97
CA MET A 89 -7.55 -11.42 3.22
C MET A 89 -6.51 -10.35 3.55
N ILE A 90 -6.19 -10.15 4.84
CA ILE A 90 -5.14 -9.22 5.28
C ILE A 90 -3.79 -9.63 4.67
N LEU A 91 -3.43 -10.91 4.75
CA LEU A 91 -2.19 -11.43 4.15
C LEU A 91 -2.15 -11.12 2.64
N THR A 92 -3.23 -11.39 1.91
CA THR A 92 -3.29 -11.11 0.46
C THR A 92 -3.10 -9.63 0.14
N VAL A 93 -3.68 -8.74 0.96
CA VAL A 93 -3.49 -7.30 0.81
C VAL A 93 -2.01 -6.95 0.97
N TRP A 94 -1.38 -7.38 2.07
CA TRP A 94 0.04 -7.13 2.31
C TRP A 94 0.92 -7.68 1.19
N THR A 95 0.67 -8.90 0.72
CA THR A 95 1.46 -9.49 -0.37
C THR A 95 1.33 -8.68 -1.66
N ILE A 96 0.11 -8.27 -2.04
CA ILE A 96 -0.12 -7.50 -3.27
C ILE A 96 0.58 -6.14 -3.16
N SER A 97 0.46 -5.47 -2.01
CA SER A 97 1.12 -4.19 -1.76
C SER A 97 2.64 -4.29 -1.88
N ILE A 98 3.25 -5.34 -1.33
CA ILE A 98 4.68 -5.60 -1.44
C ILE A 98 5.06 -5.89 -2.90
N PHE A 99 4.30 -6.72 -3.62
CA PHE A 99 4.58 -7.01 -5.03
C PHE A 99 4.52 -5.75 -5.90
N ILE A 100 3.65 -4.79 -5.59
CA ILE A 100 3.57 -3.52 -6.31
C ILE A 100 4.79 -2.63 -6.04
N SER A 101 5.37 -2.68 -4.82
CA SER A 101 6.52 -1.84 -4.43
C SER A 101 7.90 -2.47 -4.70
N MET A 102 7.96 -3.75 -5.09
CA MET A 102 9.21 -4.46 -5.41
C MET A 102 9.88 -4.05 -6.74
N PRO A 103 9.17 -3.81 -7.86
CA PRO A 103 9.81 -3.52 -9.15
C PRO A 103 10.82 -2.36 -9.12
N PRO A 104 10.58 -1.24 -8.41
CA PRO A 104 11.57 -0.17 -8.23
C PRO A 104 12.87 -0.65 -7.60
N LEU A 105 12.78 -1.46 -6.55
CA LEU A 105 13.94 -1.90 -5.77
C LEU A 105 14.89 -2.74 -6.62
N PHE A 106 14.33 -3.66 -7.42
CA PHE A 106 15.13 -4.51 -8.31
C PHE A 106 15.73 -3.73 -9.48
N TRP A 107 14.97 -2.81 -10.07
CA TRP A 107 15.44 -2.08 -11.24
C TRP A 107 16.49 -1.01 -10.89
N ARG A 108 16.29 -0.29 -9.78
CA ARG A 108 17.21 0.75 -9.33
C ARG A 108 18.57 0.19 -8.89
N SER A 109 18.59 -0.99 -8.26
CA SER A 109 19.87 -1.65 -7.92
C SER A 109 20.75 -1.93 -9.14
N HIS A 110 20.18 -2.00 -10.35
CA HIS A 110 20.91 -2.31 -11.57
C HIS A 110 21.45 -1.08 -12.32
N ARG A 111 21.02 0.13 -11.94
CA ARG A 111 21.48 1.40 -12.51
C ARG A 111 22.22 2.17 -11.41
N GLN A 112 23.56 2.17 -11.46
CA GLN A 112 24.42 3.05 -10.66
C GLN A 112 24.24 4.56 -10.98
N LEU A 113 23.10 4.97 -11.53
CA LEU A 113 22.76 6.37 -11.73
C LEU A 113 22.26 6.91 -10.39
N SER A 114 23.21 7.26 -9.53
CA SER A 114 22.90 7.95 -8.27
C SER A 114 22.10 9.21 -8.63
N PRO A 115 20.81 9.34 -8.23
CA PRO A 115 20.14 10.63 -8.30
C PRO A 115 21.00 11.67 -7.57
N PRO A 116 20.94 12.95 -7.97
CA PRO A 116 21.66 13.99 -7.24
C PRO A 116 21.35 13.82 -5.74
N PRO A 117 22.38 13.81 -4.87
CA PRO A 117 22.26 13.34 -3.49
C PRO A 117 21.21 14.10 -2.67
N SER A 118 20.71 15.23 -3.17
CA SER A 118 19.71 16.07 -2.55
C SER A 118 18.25 15.68 -2.81
N GLN A 119 17.93 14.78 -3.75
CA GLN A 119 16.53 14.47 -4.08
C GLN A 119 16.18 13.01 -3.82
N CYS A 120 15.09 12.80 -3.08
CA CYS A 120 14.50 11.49 -2.85
C CYS A 120 13.10 11.44 -3.47
N ALA A 121 13.05 11.04 -4.74
CA ALA A 121 11.82 10.94 -5.51
C ALA A 121 11.82 9.66 -6.33
N ILE A 122 10.63 9.13 -6.64
CA ILE A 122 10.47 8.02 -7.59
C ILE A 122 10.80 8.56 -8.99
N GLN A 123 11.88 8.05 -9.59
CA GLN A 123 12.26 8.42 -10.94
C GLN A 123 11.35 7.67 -11.92
N HIS A 124 10.55 8.42 -12.65
CA HIS A 124 9.60 7.90 -13.63
C HIS A 124 10.26 7.54 -14.98
N ASP A 125 11.51 7.08 -14.96
CA ASP A 125 12.32 6.77 -16.15
C ASP A 125 11.63 5.78 -17.10
N HIS A 126 10.82 4.88 -16.55
CA HIS A 126 10.05 3.91 -17.31
C HIS A 126 8.55 4.19 -17.21
N VAL A 127 7.97 4.64 -18.31
CA VAL A 127 6.52 4.85 -18.46
C VAL A 127 5.73 3.60 -18.05
N ILE A 128 6.23 2.40 -18.39
CA ILE A 128 5.61 1.13 -18.02
C ILE A 128 5.50 0.97 -16.50
N TYR A 129 6.55 1.33 -15.76
CA TYR A 129 6.52 1.26 -14.30
C TYR A 129 5.50 2.23 -13.73
N THR A 130 5.50 3.49 -14.20
CA THR A 130 4.53 4.50 -13.77
C THR A 130 3.09 4.06 -14.03
N ILE A 131 2.81 3.46 -15.19
CA ILE A 131 1.48 2.93 -15.52
C ILE A 131 1.13 1.76 -14.60
N TYR A 132 2.03 0.79 -14.44
CA TYR A 132 1.81 -0.37 -13.58
C TYR A 132 1.53 0.04 -12.13
N SER A 133 2.34 0.94 -11.58
CA SER A 133 2.20 1.40 -10.20
C SER A 133 0.92 2.19 -9.99
N THR A 134 0.58 3.12 -10.90
CA THR A 134 -0.61 3.97 -10.76
C THR A 134 -1.89 3.16 -10.94
N LEU A 135 -1.94 2.24 -11.90
CA LEU A 135 -3.08 1.35 -12.10
C LEU A 135 -3.27 0.41 -10.90
N GLY A 136 -2.20 -0.23 -10.45
CA GLY A 136 -2.24 -1.19 -9.35
C GLY A 136 -2.57 -0.56 -7.99
N ALA A 137 -1.99 0.61 -7.70
CA ALA A 137 -2.16 1.25 -6.39
C ALA A 137 -3.44 2.09 -6.28
N PHE A 138 -3.91 2.70 -7.37
CA PHE A 138 -5.00 3.67 -7.31
C PHE A 138 -6.20 3.28 -8.19
N TYR A 139 -6.02 3.16 -9.50
CA TYR A 139 -7.18 3.05 -10.40
C TYR A 139 -7.95 1.73 -10.27
N ILE A 140 -7.25 0.59 -10.18
CA ILE A 140 -7.89 -0.71 -10.00
C ILE A 140 -8.64 -0.77 -8.66
N PRO A 141 -7.99 -0.44 -7.51
CA PRO A 141 -8.69 -0.40 -6.23
C PRO A 141 -9.86 0.59 -6.18
N LEU A 142 -9.71 1.79 -6.77
CA LEU A 142 -10.76 2.81 -6.82
C LEU A 142 -11.97 2.31 -7.62
N THR A 143 -11.73 1.74 -8.81
CA THR A 143 -12.79 1.19 -9.66
C THR A 143 -13.52 0.06 -8.94
N LEU A 144 -12.78 -0.80 -8.23
CA LEU A 144 -13.36 -1.87 -7.44
C LEU A 144 -14.22 -1.31 -6.30
N ILE A 145 -13.76 -0.29 -5.56
CA ILE A 145 -14.56 0.35 -4.51
C ILE A 145 -15.83 0.95 -5.10
N LEU A 146 -15.75 1.64 -6.23
CA LEU A 146 -16.90 2.26 -6.90
C LEU A 146 -17.95 1.25 -7.37
N ILE A 147 -17.53 0.05 -7.78
CA ILE A 147 -18.46 -1.02 -8.20
C ILE A 147 -19.13 -1.70 -6.99
N LEU A 148 -18.41 -1.80 -5.87
CA LEU A 148 -18.89 -2.50 -4.67
C LEU A 148 -19.72 -1.63 -3.73
N TYR A 149 -19.57 -0.31 -3.83
CA TYR A 149 -20.34 0.66 -3.07
C TYR A 149 -21.76 0.82 -3.63
#